data_AF-A0A831UM01-F1
#
_entry.id   AF-A0A831UM01-F1
#
_cell.length_a   1.000
_cell.length_b   1.000
_cell.length_c   1.000
_cell.angle_alpha   90.00
_cell.angle_beta   90.00
_cell.angle_gamma   90.00
#
_symmetry.space_group_name_H-M   'P 1'
#
loop_
_entity.id
_entity.type
_entity.pdbx_description
1 polymer ?
#
loop_
_entity_poly.entity_id
_entity_poly.type
_entity_poly.pdbx_seq_one_letter_code
_entity_poly.pdbx_strand_id
1 'polypeptide(L)'
;MRTFRNAGAWKLFVIALMPMMPAHAESQPLDLAAISEPGLRACFAAIEPGQLEVDGIPFLVGDERIRVKPGESRHIDVPSRTCRTVHFLHFTEHAGDPIGAYAFVFASEDQVEVPLRCGLNIQDWWKPGVLPFAAQARSDILGAAEHPQPIAFWRLSVHNPQPDAQLEAIEVCNTHDLAVINLIAITVDDVARDTIGDVPLWVPGMDEERFLLAVLRQPDTQAGKAQACEELRIIGTVACVPTLAELLSDQPLSHAARLALEAMPYPEAGAALRDALPLV
;
A
#
# COMPACT_ATOMS: atom_id res chain seq x y z
N MET A 1 0.34 -80.46 -17.92
CA MET A 1 1.21 -79.29 -18.13
C MET A 1 0.78 -78.20 -17.14
N ARG A 2 1.53 -78.06 -16.03
CA ARG A 2 1.67 -76.94 -15.04
C ARG A 2 0.41 -76.24 -14.43
N THR A 3 0.18 -76.42 -13.11
CA THR A 3 0.40 -75.49 -11.94
C THR A 3 -0.82 -74.61 -11.57
N PHE A 4 -1.48 -74.78 -10.41
CA PHE A 4 -1.24 -74.20 -9.06
C PHE A 4 -1.83 -72.78 -8.81
N ARG A 5 -2.77 -72.71 -7.84
CA ARG A 5 -3.08 -71.69 -6.81
C ARG A 5 -3.28 -70.19 -7.13
N ASN A 6 -4.30 -69.67 -6.42
CA ASN A 6 -4.38 -68.41 -5.63
C ASN A 6 -5.13 -67.18 -6.16
N ALA A 7 -6.14 -66.82 -5.36
CA ALA A 7 -6.41 -65.51 -4.74
C ALA A 7 -6.41 -64.24 -5.59
N GLY A 8 -7.50 -63.47 -5.50
CA GLY A 8 -7.49 -62.07 -5.94
C GLY A 8 -8.81 -61.36 -5.72
N ALA A 9 -8.88 -60.60 -4.64
CA ALA A 9 -9.99 -59.75 -4.23
C ALA A 9 -10.50 -58.83 -5.35
N TRP A 10 -11.82 -58.71 -5.48
CA TRP A 10 -12.46 -57.60 -6.17
C TRP A 10 -12.31 -56.33 -5.31
N LYS A 11 -11.19 -55.62 -5.49
CA LYS A 11 -11.10 -54.23 -5.06
C LYS A 11 -11.77 -53.38 -6.13
N LEU A 12 -13.00 -52.91 -5.85
CA LEU A 12 -13.50 -51.69 -6.47
C LEU A 12 -12.51 -50.58 -6.11
N PHE A 13 -11.64 -50.21 -7.06
CA PHE A 13 -10.99 -48.91 -7.01
C PHE A 13 -12.06 -47.89 -7.37
N VAL A 14 -12.70 -47.33 -6.34
CA VAL A 14 -13.27 -46.00 -6.47
C VAL A 14 -12.06 -45.10 -6.70
N ILE A 15 -11.79 -44.76 -7.96
CA ILE A 15 -11.00 -43.57 -8.27
C ILE A 15 -11.88 -42.44 -7.75
N ALA A 16 -11.60 -42.00 -6.51
CA ALA A 16 -12.04 -40.70 -6.09
C ALA A 16 -11.42 -39.74 -7.10
N LEU A 17 -12.22 -39.21 -8.01
CA LEU A 17 -11.90 -37.92 -8.61
C LEU A 17 -11.81 -36.98 -7.40
N MET A 18 -10.59 -36.79 -6.90
CA MET A 18 -10.29 -35.58 -6.17
C MET A 18 -10.72 -34.46 -7.12
N PRO A 19 -11.60 -33.53 -6.70
CA PRO A 19 -11.76 -32.32 -7.46
C PRO A 19 -10.36 -31.72 -7.54
N MET A 20 -9.80 -31.74 -8.75
CA MET A 20 -8.59 -31.01 -9.06
C MET A 20 -8.99 -29.56 -8.82
N MET A 21 -8.64 -29.05 -7.64
CA MET A 21 -8.89 -27.64 -7.34
C MET A 21 -8.18 -26.85 -8.42
N PRO A 22 -8.80 -25.80 -8.98
CA PRO A 22 -8.12 -24.98 -9.96
C PRO A 22 -6.85 -24.42 -9.27
N ALA A 23 -5.70 -24.62 -9.89
CA ALA A 23 -4.44 -24.01 -9.48
C ALA A 23 -4.48 -22.51 -9.83
N HIS A 24 -5.39 -21.74 -9.22
CA HIS A 24 -5.68 -20.35 -9.55
C HIS A 24 -5.63 -19.47 -8.30
N ALA A 25 -4.49 -19.51 -7.62
CA ALA A 25 -4.10 -18.53 -6.61
C ALA A 25 -2.62 -18.18 -6.86
N GLU A 26 -2.29 -17.70 -8.06
CA GLU A 26 -0.91 -17.33 -8.35
C GLU A 26 -0.78 -15.80 -8.32
N SER A 27 -0.69 -15.28 -7.10
CA SER A 27 0.00 -14.01 -6.88
C SER A 27 1.38 -14.13 -7.54
N GLN A 28 1.63 -13.31 -8.55
CA GLN A 28 2.82 -13.39 -9.39
C GLN A 28 3.71 -12.18 -9.15
N PRO A 29 4.87 -12.37 -8.49
CA PRO A 29 5.91 -11.36 -8.46
C PRO A 29 6.43 -11.05 -9.87
N LEU A 30 6.66 -9.77 -10.16
CA LEU A 30 7.29 -9.33 -11.40
C LEU A 30 8.82 -9.35 -11.27
N ASP A 31 9.51 -9.71 -12.35
CA ASP A 31 10.97 -9.56 -12.46
C ASP A 31 11.30 -8.15 -12.94
N LEU A 32 11.90 -7.35 -12.06
CA LEU A 32 12.24 -5.95 -12.32
C LEU A 32 13.75 -5.75 -12.57
N ALA A 33 14.56 -6.83 -12.59
CA ALA A 33 16.01 -6.73 -12.55
C ALA A 33 16.59 -5.95 -13.75
N ALA A 34 15.98 -6.07 -14.93
CA ALA A 34 16.45 -5.43 -16.16
C ALA A 34 16.33 -3.90 -16.18
N ILE A 35 15.44 -3.33 -15.36
CA ILE A 35 15.13 -1.89 -15.31
C ILE A 35 15.51 -1.25 -13.97
N SER A 36 16.12 -2.03 -13.07
CA SER A 36 16.48 -1.60 -11.72
C SER A 36 17.96 -1.21 -11.62
N GLU A 37 18.29 -0.35 -10.65
CA GLU A 37 19.66 0.01 -10.29
C GLU A 37 20.06 -0.60 -8.93
N PRO A 38 21.32 -1.02 -8.74
CA PRO A 38 21.77 -1.67 -7.51
C PRO A 38 21.83 -0.71 -6.30
N GLY A 39 21.90 -1.29 -5.09
CA GLY A 39 22.25 -0.60 -3.85
C GLY A 39 21.13 -0.53 -2.81
N LEU A 40 20.07 -1.34 -2.91
CA LEU A 40 19.02 -1.43 -1.90
C LEU A 40 19.59 -1.85 -0.54
N ARG A 41 20.50 -2.83 -0.54
CA ARG A 41 21.17 -3.35 0.66
C ARG A 41 22.15 -2.38 1.29
N ALA A 42 22.55 -1.32 0.58
CA ALA A 42 23.32 -0.23 1.18
C ALA A 42 22.50 0.52 2.25
N CYS A 43 21.17 0.53 2.10
CA CYS A 43 20.25 1.05 3.10
C CYS A 43 19.73 -0.09 3.99
N PHE A 44 19.23 -1.17 3.39
CA PHE A 44 18.55 -2.28 4.08
C PHE A 44 19.44 -3.54 4.10
N ALA A 45 20.54 -3.52 4.84
CA ALA A 45 21.54 -4.59 4.83
C ALA A 45 20.96 -5.97 5.19
N ALA A 46 19.92 -6.00 6.04
CA ALA A 46 19.26 -7.21 6.48
C ALA A 46 18.33 -7.84 5.43
N ILE A 47 18.10 -7.21 4.26
CA ILE A 47 17.32 -7.82 3.18
C ILE A 47 18.19 -8.81 2.41
N GLU A 48 17.71 -10.04 2.30
CA GLU A 48 18.36 -11.09 1.52
C GLU A 48 17.68 -11.23 0.17
N PRO A 49 18.43 -11.29 -0.94
CA PRO A 49 17.86 -11.52 -2.26
C PRO A 49 17.07 -12.83 -2.32
N GLY A 50 15.93 -12.81 -3.00
CA GLY A 50 15.04 -13.95 -3.19
C GLY A 50 13.58 -13.61 -2.90
N GLN A 51 12.83 -14.62 -2.48
CA GLN A 51 11.42 -14.47 -2.16
C GLN A 51 11.25 -13.84 -0.77
N LEU A 52 10.51 -12.73 -0.72
CA LEU A 52 10.06 -12.08 0.51
C LEU A 52 8.54 -12.21 0.59
N GLU A 53 8.01 -12.73 1.69
CA GLU A 53 6.57 -12.71 1.95
C GLU A 53 6.25 -11.58 2.93
N VAL A 54 5.25 -10.76 2.58
CA VAL A 54 4.73 -9.68 3.44
C VAL A 54 3.22 -9.85 3.54
N ASP A 55 2.72 -10.17 4.72
CA ASP A 55 1.30 -10.39 5.01
C ASP A 55 0.63 -11.43 4.07
N GLY A 56 1.36 -12.50 3.75
CA GLY A 56 0.90 -13.55 2.84
C GLY A 56 1.04 -13.23 1.35
N ILE A 57 1.59 -12.06 0.99
CA ILE A 57 1.85 -11.67 -0.40
C ILE A 57 3.32 -11.96 -0.74
N PRO A 58 3.63 -12.80 -1.73
CA PRO A 58 5.00 -13.06 -2.15
C PRO A 58 5.52 -11.89 -3.00
N PHE A 59 6.80 -11.56 -2.85
CA PHE A 59 7.55 -10.61 -3.68
C PHE A 59 8.90 -11.23 -4.07
N LEU A 60 9.43 -10.83 -5.22
CA LEU A 60 10.81 -11.08 -5.61
C LEU A 60 11.62 -9.83 -5.30
N VAL A 61 12.68 -9.97 -4.50
CA VAL A 61 13.50 -8.84 -4.04
C VAL A 61 14.98 -9.14 -4.27
N GLY A 62 15.74 -8.14 -4.70
CA GLY A 62 17.20 -8.25 -4.90
C GLY A 62 17.96 -7.17 -4.15
N ASP A 63 19.18 -6.86 -4.62
CA ASP A 63 19.92 -5.65 -4.18
C ASP A 63 19.57 -4.44 -5.07
N GLU A 64 18.76 -4.65 -6.10
CA GLU A 64 18.32 -3.62 -7.02
C GLU A 64 16.98 -3.00 -6.64
N ARG A 65 16.75 -1.78 -7.13
CA ARG A 65 15.48 -1.05 -7.03
C ARG A 65 15.32 -0.09 -8.20
N ILE A 66 14.10 0.24 -8.55
CA ILE A 66 13.80 1.29 -9.53
C ILE A 66 13.78 2.63 -8.80
N ARG A 67 14.64 3.57 -9.22
CA ARG A 67 14.66 4.95 -8.70
C ARG A 67 14.04 5.90 -9.71
N VAL A 68 13.00 6.60 -9.27
CA VAL A 68 12.29 7.63 -10.05
C VAL A 68 12.59 8.98 -9.43
N LYS A 69 13.44 9.76 -10.09
CA LYS A 69 13.89 11.08 -9.61
C LYS A 69 12.80 12.14 -9.81
N PRO A 70 12.95 13.33 -9.20
CA PRO A 70 12.04 14.45 -9.42
C PRO A 70 11.74 14.71 -10.89
N GLY A 71 10.45 14.76 -11.24
CA GLY A 71 9.97 15.03 -12.60
C GLY A 71 10.18 13.89 -13.61
N GLU A 72 10.67 12.73 -13.18
CA GLU A 72 10.84 11.56 -14.05
C GLU A 72 9.64 10.59 -13.95
N SER A 73 9.48 9.78 -15.01
CA SER A 73 8.62 8.59 -14.98
C SER A 73 9.41 7.33 -15.33
N ARG A 74 8.88 6.17 -14.94
CA ARG A 74 9.41 4.85 -15.33
C ARG A 74 8.27 3.93 -15.77
N HIS A 75 8.43 3.39 -16.97
CA HIS A 75 7.56 2.37 -17.53
C HIS A 75 7.97 0.98 -17.05
N ILE A 76 7.01 0.18 -16.61
CA ILE A 76 7.21 -1.19 -16.18
C ILE A 76 6.26 -2.10 -16.96
N ASP A 77 6.83 -2.97 -17.78
CA ASP A 77 6.06 -3.98 -18.51
C ASP A 77 5.42 -4.97 -17.53
N VAL A 78 4.13 -5.21 -17.71
CA VAL A 78 3.39 -6.29 -17.05
C VAL A 78 3.03 -7.31 -18.12
N PRO A 79 3.34 -8.61 -17.95
CA PRO A 79 2.87 -9.63 -18.88
C PRO A 79 1.35 -9.53 -19.03
N SER A 80 0.89 -9.18 -20.24
CA SER A 80 -0.51 -8.83 -20.50
C SER A 80 -1.46 -9.86 -19.89
N ARG A 81 -2.25 -9.41 -18.91
CA ARG A 81 -3.13 -10.26 -18.10
C ARG A 81 -4.27 -9.47 -17.46
N THR A 82 -5.32 -10.17 -17.06
CA THR A 82 -6.25 -9.67 -16.04
C THR A 82 -5.66 -9.88 -14.64
N CYS A 83 -6.01 -9.01 -13.71
CA CYS A 83 -5.71 -9.18 -12.29
C CYS A 83 -6.75 -8.42 -11.45
N ARG A 84 -6.86 -8.76 -10.16
CA ARG A 84 -7.78 -8.08 -9.23
C ARG A 84 -7.08 -7.05 -8.36
N THR A 85 -5.82 -7.29 -8.04
CA THR A 85 -5.05 -6.49 -7.09
C THR A 85 -3.60 -6.36 -7.57
N VAL A 86 -2.97 -5.22 -7.29
CA VAL A 86 -1.53 -5.04 -7.45
C VAL A 86 -0.93 -4.56 -6.14
N HIS A 87 0.21 -5.16 -5.77
CA HIS A 87 0.94 -4.88 -4.55
C HIS A 87 2.32 -4.32 -4.88
N PHE A 88 2.76 -3.32 -4.11
CA PHE A 88 4.02 -2.60 -4.33
C PHE A 88 4.84 -2.61 -3.04
N LEU A 89 6.15 -2.86 -3.13
CA LEU A 89 7.11 -2.56 -2.07
C LEU A 89 7.87 -1.30 -2.41
N HIS A 90 7.82 -0.28 -1.56
CA HIS A 90 8.37 1.04 -1.89
C HIS A 90 8.68 1.92 -0.68
N PHE A 91 9.46 2.97 -0.90
CA PHE A 91 9.71 4.06 0.03
C PHE A 91 10.13 5.33 -0.73
N THR A 92 10.21 6.47 -0.03
CA THR A 92 10.74 7.71 -0.61
C THR A 92 12.03 8.19 0.07
N GLU A 93 12.75 9.05 -0.63
CA GLU A 93 13.78 9.95 -0.07
C GLU A 93 13.30 11.39 -0.27
N HIS A 94 13.41 12.25 0.76
CA HIS A 94 13.09 13.68 0.69
C HIS A 94 11.64 14.00 0.27
N ALA A 95 10.68 13.18 0.71
CA ALA A 95 9.28 13.37 0.33
C ALA A 95 8.63 14.59 0.98
N GLY A 96 8.04 15.44 0.13
CA GLY A 96 6.87 16.24 0.45
C GLY A 96 5.60 15.55 -0.03
N ASP A 97 4.52 16.30 -0.18
CA ASP A 97 3.21 15.79 -0.59
C ASP A 97 2.52 16.84 -1.48
N PRO A 98 1.87 16.45 -2.61
CA PRO A 98 1.80 15.11 -3.20
C PRO A 98 3.13 14.67 -3.84
N ILE A 99 3.34 13.34 -3.98
CA ILE A 99 4.59 12.79 -4.55
C ILE A 99 4.45 12.52 -6.05
N GLY A 100 3.35 11.90 -6.47
CA GLY A 100 3.19 11.37 -7.82
C GLY A 100 2.08 10.33 -7.89
N ALA A 101 2.21 9.34 -8.77
CA ALA A 101 1.21 8.28 -8.91
C ALA A 101 1.79 6.97 -9.49
N TYR A 102 1.08 5.87 -9.25
CA TYR A 102 1.15 4.69 -10.12
C TYR A 102 0.01 4.77 -11.15
N ALA A 103 0.32 4.80 -12.45
CA ALA A 103 -0.69 4.74 -13.50
C ALA A 103 -0.77 3.32 -14.07
N PHE A 104 -1.96 2.74 -14.03
CA PHE A 104 -2.24 1.42 -14.59
C PHE A 104 -2.58 1.60 -16.06
N VAL A 105 -1.80 0.99 -16.95
CA VAL A 105 -1.96 1.10 -18.40
C VAL A 105 -2.59 -0.18 -18.94
N PHE A 106 -3.78 -0.05 -19.53
CA PHE A 106 -4.55 -1.17 -20.06
C PHE A 106 -4.40 -1.27 -21.58
N ALA A 107 -4.71 -2.44 -22.15
CA ALA A 107 -4.68 -2.68 -23.60
C ALA A 107 -5.59 -1.75 -24.42
N SER A 108 -6.57 -1.09 -23.79
CA SER A 108 -7.39 -0.04 -24.42
C SER A 108 -6.69 1.31 -24.55
N GLU A 109 -5.45 1.43 -24.08
CA GLU A 109 -4.69 2.66 -23.86
C GLU A 109 -5.28 3.59 -22.77
N ASP A 110 -6.36 3.17 -22.11
CA ASP A 110 -6.87 3.88 -20.94
C ASP A 110 -5.86 3.78 -19.79
N GLN A 111 -5.77 4.87 -19.03
CA GLN A 111 -4.92 4.94 -17.83
C GLN A 111 -5.74 5.36 -16.63
N VAL A 112 -5.49 4.70 -15.50
CA VAL A 112 -6.08 5.07 -14.22
C VAL A 112 -4.96 5.24 -13.20
N GLU A 113 -4.93 6.41 -12.57
CA GLU A 113 -3.90 6.77 -11.60
C GLU A 113 -4.30 6.43 -10.17
N VAL A 114 -3.31 5.95 -9.43
CA VAL A 114 -3.33 5.76 -7.97
C VAL A 114 -2.35 6.77 -7.38
N PRO A 115 -2.83 7.85 -6.73
CA PRO A 115 -1.95 8.89 -6.21
C PRO A 115 -1.06 8.36 -5.08
N LEU A 116 0.20 8.77 -5.09
CA LEU A 116 1.17 8.51 -4.04
C LEU A 116 1.26 9.72 -3.12
N ARG A 117 0.97 9.48 -1.84
CA ARG A 117 0.85 10.52 -0.82
C ARG A 117 1.68 10.17 0.40
N CYS A 118 2.53 11.11 0.80
CA CYS A 118 3.49 10.90 1.88
C CYS A 118 2.77 10.81 3.23
N GLY A 119 3.12 9.81 4.04
CA GLY A 119 2.49 9.55 5.33
C GLY A 119 1.17 8.80 5.26
N LEU A 120 0.82 8.27 4.08
CA LEU A 120 -0.51 7.72 3.84
C LEU A 120 -0.46 6.36 3.14
N ASN A 121 0.15 6.32 1.95
CA ASN A 121 0.36 5.08 1.21
C ASN A 121 1.83 4.86 0.82
N ILE A 122 2.70 5.81 1.16
CA ILE A 122 4.16 5.71 1.07
C ILE A 122 4.77 6.70 2.08
N GLN A 123 6.03 6.50 2.51
CA GLN A 123 6.71 7.39 3.46
C GLN A 123 8.23 7.39 3.22
N ASP A 124 8.86 8.47 3.67
CA ASP A 124 10.32 8.56 3.77
C ASP A 124 10.92 7.45 4.63
N TRP A 125 11.95 6.77 4.11
CA TRP A 125 12.53 5.56 4.72
C TRP A 125 12.95 5.73 6.18
N TRP A 126 13.38 6.92 6.58
CA TRP A 126 13.87 7.23 7.93
C TRP A 126 12.76 7.54 8.95
N LYS A 127 11.49 7.44 8.54
CA LYS A 127 10.32 7.57 9.43
C LYS A 127 9.50 6.26 9.50
N PRO A 128 10.05 5.18 10.08
CA PRO A 128 9.26 3.97 10.35
C PRO A 128 7.97 4.29 11.09
N GLY A 129 6.92 3.53 10.79
CA GLY A 129 5.60 3.73 11.32
C GLY A 129 4.54 3.00 10.49
N VAL A 130 3.38 2.84 11.10
CA VAL A 130 2.17 2.35 10.42
C VAL A 130 1.66 3.46 9.50
N LEU A 131 1.16 3.07 8.32
CA LEU A 131 0.50 3.99 7.41
C LEU A 131 -0.98 3.56 7.17
N PRO A 132 -1.87 4.51 6.86
CA PRO A 132 -3.27 4.34 6.46
C PRO A 132 -3.54 3.21 5.48
N PHE A 133 -2.79 3.19 4.38
CA PHE A 133 -3.02 2.29 3.26
C PHE A 133 -1.78 1.49 2.87
N ALA A 134 -0.76 1.49 3.74
CA ALA A 134 0.44 0.72 3.51
C ALA A 134 0.97 0.09 4.79
N ALA A 135 1.22 -1.22 4.74
CA ALA A 135 1.80 -1.96 5.84
C ALA A 135 3.30 -1.72 5.86
N GLN A 136 3.91 -1.53 7.02
CA GLN A 136 5.37 -1.53 7.12
C GLN A 136 5.89 -2.94 6.79
N ALA A 137 6.51 -3.09 5.62
CA ALA A 137 6.86 -4.39 5.08
C ALA A 137 8.14 -4.95 5.70
N ARG A 138 9.11 -4.08 5.97
CA ARG A 138 10.36 -4.43 6.65
C ARG A 138 10.96 -3.21 7.32
N SER A 139 11.75 -3.47 8.35
CA SER A 139 12.55 -2.45 9.03
C SER A 139 13.99 -2.90 9.18
N ASP A 140 14.88 -1.92 9.27
CA ASP A 140 16.30 -2.12 9.52
C ASP A 140 16.85 -0.93 10.34
N ILE A 141 18.15 -0.95 10.64
CA ILE A 141 18.88 0.14 11.28
C ILE A 141 20.04 0.54 10.38
N LEU A 142 20.05 1.82 9.98
CA LEU A 142 21.15 2.43 9.26
C LEU A 142 22.08 3.17 10.24
N GLY A 143 23.38 3.14 9.97
CA GLY A 143 24.38 3.92 10.74
C GLY A 143 25.10 3.11 11.81
N ALA A 144 26.00 3.78 12.53
CA ALA A 144 26.80 3.17 13.58
C ALA A 144 25.96 2.90 14.84
N ALA A 145 26.39 1.95 15.67
CA ALA A 145 25.70 1.59 16.92
C ALA A 145 25.49 2.78 17.89
N GLU A 146 26.34 3.81 17.81
CA GLU A 146 26.25 5.03 18.62
C GLU A 146 25.16 6.01 18.13
N HIS A 147 24.79 5.93 16.85
CA HIS A 147 23.79 6.77 16.20
C HIS A 147 22.91 5.92 15.27
N PRO A 148 22.13 4.97 15.81
CA PRO A 148 21.26 4.13 15.00
C PRO A 148 20.10 4.97 14.44
N GLN A 149 19.90 4.89 13.12
CA GLN A 149 18.74 5.45 12.44
C GLN A 149 17.78 4.31 12.08
N PRO A 150 16.61 4.19 12.71
CA PRO A 150 15.58 3.26 12.28
C PRO A 150 15.11 3.58 10.87
N ILE A 151 14.97 2.55 10.04
CA ILE A 151 14.55 2.68 8.65
C ILE A 151 13.49 1.66 8.28
N ALA A 152 12.65 1.96 7.29
CA ALA A 152 11.63 1.05 6.80
C ALA A 152 11.26 1.30 5.34
N PHE A 153 10.58 0.32 4.75
CA PHE A 153 9.81 0.46 3.52
C PHE A 153 8.44 -0.20 3.69
N TRP A 154 7.50 0.12 2.80
CA TRP A 154 6.09 -0.23 2.98
C TRP A 154 5.55 -1.06 1.82
N ARG A 155 4.50 -1.82 2.12
CA ARG A 155 3.65 -2.55 1.18
C ARG A 155 2.36 -1.76 0.96
N LEU A 156 2.19 -1.18 -0.22
CA LEU A 156 0.91 -0.67 -0.70
C LEU A 156 0.17 -1.78 -1.46
N SER A 157 -1.15 -1.82 -1.38
CA SER A 157 -1.99 -2.75 -2.13
C SER A 157 -3.19 -2.03 -2.69
N VAL A 158 -3.47 -2.25 -3.98
CA VAL A 158 -4.43 -1.47 -4.76
C VAL A 158 -5.35 -2.40 -5.52
N HIS A 159 -6.66 -2.16 -5.45
CA HIS A 159 -7.59 -2.76 -6.40
C HIS A 159 -7.27 -2.32 -7.82
N ASN A 160 -7.22 -3.30 -8.74
CA ASN A 160 -7.18 -2.99 -10.16
C ASN A 160 -8.51 -2.29 -10.55
N PRO A 161 -8.48 -1.05 -11.08
CA PRO A 161 -9.69 -0.32 -11.46
C PRO A 161 -10.49 -0.99 -12.57
N GLN A 162 -9.80 -1.77 -13.42
CA GLN A 162 -10.40 -2.48 -14.53
C GLN A 162 -10.01 -3.97 -14.43
N PRO A 163 -10.61 -4.72 -13.47
CA PRO A 163 -10.18 -6.09 -13.15
C PRO A 163 -10.37 -7.10 -14.28
N ASP A 164 -11.25 -6.77 -15.23
CA ASP A 164 -11.54 -7.62 -16.39
C ASP A 164 -10.81 -7.14 -17.67
N ALA A 165 -10.09 -6.01 -17.61
CA ALA A 165 -9.23 -5.52 -18.69
C ALA A 165 -7.82 -6.11 -18.59
N GLN A 166 -7.13 -6.18 -19.73
CA GLN A 166 -5.73 -6.61 -19.77
C GLN A 166 -4.84 -5.45 -19.29
N LEU A 167 -4.18 -5.62 -18.14
CA LEU A 167 -3.12 -4.75 -17.65
C LEU A 167 -1.84 -5.08 -18.40
N GLU A 168 -1.23 -4.09 -19.03
CA GLU A 168 -0.03 -4.27 -19.87
C GLU A 168 1.19 -3.55 -19.31
N ALA A 169 0.98 -2.48 -18.56
CA ALA A 169 2.09 -1.79 -17.91
C ALA A 169 1.64 -1.03 -16.65
N ILE A 170 2.64 -0.66 -15.86
CA ILE A 170 2.50 0.30 -14.77
C ILE A 170 3.53 1.42 -14.99
N GLU A 171 3.05 2.65 -15.04
CA GLU A 171 3.91 3.83 -15.02
C GLU A 171 4.10 4.29 -13.57
N VAL A 172 5.34 4.54 -13.18
CA VAL A 172 5.66 5.21 -11.92
C VAL A 172 5.98 6.66 -12.25
N CYS A 173 5.07 7.57 -11.92
CA CYS A 173 5.19 8.99 -12.22
C CYS A 173 5.59 9.77 -10.97
N ASN A 174 6.73 10.47 -11.00
CA ASN A 174 7.15 11.35 -9.91
C ASN A 174 6.95 12.81 -10.31
N THR A 175 6.02 13.49 -9.65
CA THR A 175 5.67 14.89 -9.93
C THR A 175 6.24 15.86 -8.90
N HIS A 176 6.94 15.37 -7.88
CA HIS A 176 7.47 16.20 -6.80
C HIS A 176 8.87 16.74 -7.12
N ASP A 177 9.16 17.98 -6.70
CA ASP A 177 10.40 18.70 -7.06
C ASP A 177 11.67 18.13 -6.42
N LEU A 178 11.54 17.42 -5.30
CA LEU A 178 12.68 16.94 -4.50
C LEU A 178 12.66 15.45 -4.18
N ALA A 179 11.51 14.79 -4.31
CA ALA A 179 11.35 13.44 -3.79
C ALA A 179 11.99 12.44 -4.76
N VAL A 180 12.56 11.36 -4.23
CA VAL A 180 12.90 10.17 -5.04
C VAL A 180 11.99 9.02 -4.60
N ILE A 181 11.27 8.43 -5.56
CA ILE A 181 10.50 7.21 -5.33
C ILE A 181 11.43 6.02 -5.56
N ASN A 182 11.51 5.13 -4.56
CA ASN A 182 12.24 3.88 -4.64
C ASN A 182 11.23 2.74 -4.66
N LEU A 183 11.05 2.11 -5.83
CA LEU A 183 10.22 0.92 -6.00
C LEU A 183 11.11 -0.33 -5.95
N ILE A 184 10.80 -1.23 -5.02
CA ILE A 184 11.57 -2.44 -4.74
C ILE A 184 11.02 -3.63 -5.51
N ALA A 185 9.70 -3.85 -5.43
CA ALA A 185 9.06 -5.02 -6.03
C ALA A 185 7.59 -4.76 -6.34
N ILE A 186 7.05 -5.51 -7.30
CA ILE A 186 5.62 -5.54 -7.64
C ILE A 186 5.15 -6.99 -7.64
N THR A 187 3.95 -7.22 -7.12
CA THR A 187 3.23 -8.49 -7.25
C THR A 187 1.84 -8.23 -7.78
N VAL A 188 1.46 -8.98 -8.80
CA VAL A 188 0.12 -8.93 -9.40
C VAL A 188 -0.68 -10.12 -8.89
N ASP A 189 -1.89 -9.87 -8.38
CA ASP A 189 -2.71 -10.90 -7.72
C ASP A 189 -4.12 -10.98 -8.32
N ASP A 190 -4.64 -12.20 -8.41
CA ASP A 190 -5.96 -12.50 -8.98
C ASP A 190 -7.06 -12.53 -7.91
N VAL A 191 -6.73 -12.24 -6.66
CA VAL A 191 -7.67 -12.21 -5.54
C VAL A 191 -8.06 -10.77 -5.21
N ALA A 192 -9.36 -10.49 -5.19
CA ALA A 192 -9.90 -9.24 -4.66
C ALA A 192 -10.07 -9.37 -3.14
N ARG A 193 -9.48 -8.44 -2.39
CA ARG A 193 -9.58 -8.37 -0.92
C ARG A 193 -9.81 -6.93 -0.53
N ASP A 194 -10.59 -6.68 0.52
CA ASP A 194 -10.78 -5.31 1.03
C ASP A 194 -9.62 -4.89 1.96
N THR A 195 -8.96 -5.86 2.58
CA THR A 195 -7.77 -5.67 3.43
C THR A 195 -6.70 -6.75 3.19
N ILE A 196 -5.44 -6.41 3.44
CA ILE A 196 -4.34 -7.37 3.64
C ILE A 196 -3.81 -7.16 5.05
N GLY A 197 -3.99 -8.16 5.91
CA GLY A 197 -3.86 -7.97 7.37
C GLY A 197 -4.89 -6.94 7.83
N ASP A 198 -4.45 -5.97 8.65
CA ASP A 198 -5.27 -4.87 9.15
C ASP A 198 -5.23 -3.62 8.25
N VAL A 199 -4.52 -3.69 7.10
CA VAL A 199 -4.35 -2.55 6.20
C VAL A 199 -5.35 -2.63 5.04
N PRO A 200 -6.20 -1.60 4.84
CA PRO A 200 -7.12 -1.55 3.71
C PRO A 200 -6.39 -1.37 2.38
N LEU A 201 -6.96 -1.93 1.32
CA LEU A 201 -6.49 -1.65 -0.04
C LEU A 201 -6.95 -0.27 -0.51
N TRP A 202 -6.12 0.37 -1.32
CA TRP A 202 -6.55 1.54 -2.08
C TRP A 202 -7.56 1.12 -3.16
N VAL A 203 -8.64 1.90 -3.30
CA VAL A 203 -9.63 1.74 -4.38
C VAL A 203 -9.53 2.96 -5.31
N PRO A 204 -9.28 2.78 -6.62
CA PRO A 204 -9.28 3.88 -7.57
C PRO A 204 -10.61 4.64 -7.57
N GLY A 205 -10.54 5.98 -7.57
CA GLY A 205 -11.71 6.84 -7.41
C GLY A 205 -12.14 7.07 -5.95
N MET A 206 -11.40 6.55 -4.96
CA MET A 206 -11.52 7.02 -3.57
C MET A 206 -11.25 8.52 -3.53
N ASP A 207 -12.21 9.30 -3.03
CA ASP A 207 -12.02 10.73 -2.86
C ASP A 207 -11.06 11.04 -1.71
N GLU A 208 -10.44 12.22 -1.80
CA GLU A 208 -9.39 12.65 -0.89
C GLU A 208 -9.91 12.80 0.55
N GLU A 209 -11.16 13.23 0.76
CA GLU A 209 -11.76 13.33 2.10
C GLU A 209 -11.88 11.94 2.76
N ARG A 210 -12.45 10.95 2.07
CA ARG A 210 -12.60 9.58 2.58
C ARG A 210 -11.27 8.97 2.93
N PHE A 211 -10.24 9.29 2.14
CA PHE A 211 -8.88 8.88 2.40
C PHE A 211 -8.33 9.52 3.68
N LEU A 212 -8.41 10.84 3.84
CA LEU A 212 -7.96 11.55 5.06
C LEU A 212 -8.72 11.06 6.30
N LEU A 213 -10.01 10.75 6.16
CA LEU A 213 -10.81 10.15 7.23
C LEU A 213 -10.34 8.77 7.64
N ALA A 214 -9.87 7.94 6.70
CA ALA A 214 -9.27 6.65 7.04
C ALA A 214 -7.99 6.84 7.86
N VAL A 215 -7.17 7.86 7.55
CA VAL A 215 -5.98 8.24 8.34
C VAL A 215 -6.35 8.54 9.78
N LEU A 216 -7.35 9.39 9.98
CA LEU A 216 -7.75 9.82 11.33
C LEU A 216 -8.27 8.65 12.18
N ARG A 217 -8.92 7.67 11.55
CA ARG A 217 -9.53 6.50 12.20
C ARG A 217 -8.53 5.40 12.57
N GLN A 218 -7.29 5.45 12.10
CA GLN A 218 -6.32 4.41 12.44
C GLN A 218 -5.98 4.41 13.94
N PRO A 219 -6.11 3.28 14.66
CA PRO A 219 -5.64 3.18 16.02
C PRO A 219 -4.10 3.25 16.08
N ASP A 220 -3.57 3.73 17.21
CA ASP A 220 -2.14 3.65 17.57
C ASP A 220 -1.11 4.34 16.64
N THR A 221 -1.58 5.10 15.65
CA THR A 221 -0.72 5.84 14.70
C THR A 221 -0.95 7.34 14.84
N GLN A 222 0.10 8.09 15.18
CA GLN A 222 0.07 9.56 15.21
C GLN A 222 0.63 10.20 13.93
N ALA A 223 1.43 9.44 13.17
CA ALA A 223 1.98 9.89 11.90
C ALA A 223 0.87 10.21 10.90
N GLY A 224 1.04 11.29 10.13
CA GLY A 224 0.09 11.70 9.09
C GLY A 224 -1.22 12.32 9.59
N LYS A 225 -1.69 12.02 10.82
CA LYS A 225 -2.99 12.52 11.32
C LYS A 225 -3.09 14.03 11.42
N ALA A 226 -2.03 14.71 11.88
CA ALA A 226 -2.03 16.17 11.94
C ALA A 226 -2.11 16.80 10.53
N GLN A 227 -1.39 16.24 9.55
CA GLN A 227 -1.49 16.65 8.15
C GLN A 227 -2.90 16.35 7.63
N ALA A 228 -3.48 15.21 7.98
CA ALA A 228 -4.82 14.87 7.55
C ALA A 228 -5.89 15.84 8.07
N CYS A 229 -5.76 16.30 9.32
CA CYS A 229 -6.59 17.39 9.84
C CYS A 229 -6.40 18.69 9.05
N GLU A 230 -5.17 19.04 8.69
CA GLU A 230 -4.87 20.26 7.93
C GLU A 230 -5.41 20.20 6.50
N GLU A 231 -5.33 19.06 5.82
CA GLU A 231 -5.94 18.90 4.49
C GLU A 231 -7.48 18.91 4.58
N LEU A 232 -8.06 18.26 5.60
CA LEU A 232 -9.51 18.30 5.83
C LEU A 232 -10.01 19.72 6.14
N ARG A 233 -9.15 20.60 6.67
CA ARG A 233 -9.46 22.04 6.80
C ARG A 233 -9.79 22.69 5.45
N ILE A 234 -9.18 22.21 4.37
CA ILE A 234 -9.26 22.78 3.02
C ILE A 234 -10.36 22.09 2.20
N ILE A 235 -10.38 20.76 2.18
CA ILE A 235 -11.26 19.98 1.30
C ILE A 235 -12.45 19.32 2.02
N GLY A 236 -12.46 19.33 3.35
CA GLY A 236 -13.41 18.58 4.16
C GLY A 236 -14.85 19.05 3.95
N THR A 237 -15.75 18.08 3.94
CA THR A 237 -17.20 18.29 3.93
C THR A 237 -17.78 18.10 5.33
N VAL A 238 -19.07 18.33 5.48
CA VAL A 238 -19.78 18.04 6.74
C VAL A 238 -19.59 16.59 7.21
N ALA A 239 -19.28 15.66 6.30
CA ALA A 239 -19.07 14.26 6.60
C ALA A 239 -17.86 14.00 7.51
N CYS A 240 -16.82 14.84 7.47
CA CYS A 240 -15.64 14.65 8.32
C CYS A 240 -15.78 15.21 9.74
N VAL A 241 -16.78 16.07 9.99
CA VAL A 241 -16.97 16.75 11.28
C VAL A 241 -17.03 15.78 12.48
N PRO A 242 -17.78 14.67 12.45
CA PRO A 242 -17.84 13.76 13.59
C PRO A 242 -16.47 13.15 13.93
N THR A 243 -15.69 12.74 12.92
CA THR A 243 -14.35 12.18 13.15
C THR A 243 -13.38 13.23 13.68
N LEU A 244 -13.44 14.48 13.22
CA LEU A 244 -12.62 15.57 13.78
C LEU A 244 -13.04 15.92 15.22
N ALA A 245 -14.33 15.85 15.54
CA ALA A 245 -14.85 16.12 16.88
C ALA A 245 -14.31 15.12 17.92
N GLU A 246 -14.21 13.84 17.56
CA GLU A 246 -13.62 12.78 18.41
C GLU A 246 -12.16 13.09 18.79
N LEU A 247 -11.41 13.77 17.90
CA LEU A 247 -10.02 14.14 18.13
C LEU A 247 -9.85 15.37 19.05
N LEU A 248 -10.93 16.09 19.39
CA LEU A 248 -10.84 17.26 20.27
C LEU A 248 -10.36 16.92 21.69
N SER A 249 -10.59 15.69 22.14
CA SER A 249 -10.08 15.17 23.42
C SER A 249 -8.70 14.49 23.33
N ASP A 250 -8.16 14.27 22.13
CA ASP A 250 -6.84 13.65 21.92
C ASP A 250 -5.75 14.71 22.10
N GLN A 251 -4.95 14.64 23.17
CA GLN A 251 -3.99 15.72 23.49
C GLN A 251 -3.01 16.06 22.33
N PRO A 252 -2.41 15.07 21.63
CA PRO A 252 -1.59 15.34 20.44
C PRO A 252 -2.34 16.01 19.27
N LEU A 253 -3.56 15.56 18.97
CA LEU A 253 -4.28 15.96 17.74
C LEU A 253 -5.30 17.07 17.95
N SER A 254 -5.67 17.37 19.19
CA SER A 254 -6.71 18.33 19.56
C SER A 254 -6.46 19.72 18.99
N HIS A 255 -5.20 20.15 18.86
CA HIS A 255 -4.89 21.41 18.21
C HIS A 255 -5.21 21.41 16.72
N ALA A 256 -4.74 20.40 15.98
CA ALA A 256 -4.99 20.28 14.54
C ALA A 256 -6.49 20.10 14.23
N ALA A 257 -7.18 19.28 15.04
CA ALA A 257 -8.63 19.07 14.90
C ALA A 257 -9.44 20.35 15.15
N ARG A 258 -9.05 21.18 16.14
CA ARG A 258 -9.67 22.49 16.36
C ARG A 258 -9.50 23.42 15.17
N LEU A 259 -8.26 23.55 14.65
CA LEU A 259 -8.00 24.39 13.49
C LEU A 259 -8.78 23.94 12.25
N ALA A 260 -8.91 22.63 12.04
CA ALA A 260 -9.72 22.07 10.98
C ALA A 260 -11.20 22.48 11.11
N LEU A 261 -11.81 22.21 12.28
CA LEU A 261 -13.22 22.51 12.55
C LEU A 261 -13.53 24.02 12.57
N GLU A 262 -12.62 24.86 13.05
CA GLU A 262 -12.79 26.32 13.11
C GLU A 262 -12.87 26.94 11.70
N ALA A 263 -12.16 26.39 10.72
CA ALA A 263 -12.18 26.90 9.34
C ALA A 263 -13.41 26.47 8.54
N MET A 264 -14.12 25.42 8.99
CA MET A 264 -15.24 24.84 8.24
C MET A 264 -16.49 25.73 8.31
N PRO A 265 -17.16 26.01 7.18
CA PRO A 265 -18.36 26.86 7.14
C PRO A 265 -19.64 26.13 7.57
N TYR A 266 -19.52 24.99 8.26
CA TYR A 266 -20.64 24.12 8.64
C TYR A 266 -21.09 24.42 10.08
N PRO A 267 -22.39 24.64 10.33
CA PRO A 267 -22.91 24.82 11.70
C PRO A 267 -22.55 23.67 12.66
N GLU A 268 -22.46 22.45 12.13
CA GLU A 268 -22.08 21.23 12.82
C GLU A 268 -20.65 21.31 13.39
N ALA A 269 -19.71 21.93 12.66
CA ALA A 269 -18.34 22.10 13.13
C ALA A 269 -18.28 23.04 14.34
N GLY A 270 -19.03 24.15 14.29
CA GLY A 270 -19.18 25.06 15.42
C GLY A 270 -19.90 24.42 16.62
N ALA A 271 -20.84 23.51 16.39
CA ALA A 271 -21.48 22.74 17.46
C ALA A 271 -20.48 21.80 18.13
N ALA A 272 -19.72 21.02 17.35
CA ALA A 272 -18.69 20.12 17.86
C ALA A 272 -17.66 20.84 18.75
N LEU A 273 -17.21 22.04 18.35
CA LEU A 273 -16.29 22.85 19.14
C LEU A 273 -16.89 23.31 20.48
N ARG A 274 -18.17 23.70 20.50
CA ARG A 274 -18.86 24.11 21.74
C ARG A 274 -19.09 22.94 22.68
N ASP A 275 -19.47 21.80 22.13
CA ASP A 275 -19.76 20.58 22.89
C ASP A 275 -18.49 20.00 23.55
N ALA A 276 -17.32 20.26 22.96
CA ALA A 276 -16.03 19.88 23.52
C ALA A 276 -15.52 20.80 24.65
N LEU A 277 -16.21 21.91 24.96
CA LEU A 277 -15.82 22.78 26.07
C LEU A 277 -16.13 22.10 27.42
N PRO A 278 -15.24 22.21 28.43
CA PRO A 278 -15.55 21.74 29.77
C PRO A 278 -16.82 22.42 30.29
N LEU A 279 -17.75 21.63 30.84
CA LEU A 279 -18.91 22.19 31.54
C LEU A 279 -18.39 22.95 32.77
N VAL A 280 -18.70 24.24 32.82
CA VAL A 280 -18.40 25.14 33.96
C VAL A 280 -19.59 25.15 34.90
#